data_AF-A0A7W1AG74-F1
#
_entry.id   AF-A0A7W1AG74-F1
#
_cell.length_a   1.000
_cell.length_b   1.000
_cell.length_c   1.000
_cell.angle_alpha   90.00
_cell.angle_beta   90.00
_cell.angle_gamma   90.00
#
_symmetry.space_group_name_H-M   'P 1'
#
loop_
_entity.id
_entity.type
_entity.pdbx_description
1 polymer ?
#
loop_
_entity_poly.entity_id
_entity_poly.type
_entity_poly.pdbx_seq_one_letter_code
_entity_poly.pdbx_strand_id
1 'polypeptide(L)'
;MKRRTIALVLVWTLPSVVFLAATGIVYSAYRIPPPDRLDEAERTQAIQSLRAGLEDKPAIPCNVRHDAEGPIAVTVWYQGRAAVRVDATGADVGKACDAAADLLRKHTSIRAFPDPAELSKMRLQVDVITGTAPLGHGQWLFDALAVPGVGDMMAINSGVEGIGLEWAGKGWLMLPHELVATKLLTTKRPSAALQDFAMGADLDKLARVLAARANQTGPIDKNKMFRFRTDTFVEFAGEAPIPLYRGIPAAPTLSAKTLREAALEGGRFLVAHLAPNGRYIYEHDLATGAQTDPKSGSYSMPRHAGTTYFLAELYRITKEPWLREPIERAFAHLAELMSNGRCARKLPDGTDIDCVLDRTERVAHLGSTALTVVALAEYQRATGDMRYLPTTKKLAAFLLYMQRGDGSFRHL
;
A
#
# COMPACT_ATOMS: atom_id res chain seq x y z
N MET A 1 -35.85 -22.87 31.96
CA MET A 1 -35.09 -21.61 31.81
C MET A 1 -33.61 -21.71 32.21
N LYS A 2 -33.22 -22.30 33.34
CA LYS A 2 -31.83 -22.22 33.87
C LYS A 2 -30.71 -22.78 32.95
N ARG A 3 -30.90 -23.90 32.25
CA ARG A 3 -29.82 -24.52 31.42
C ARG A 3 -29.43 -23.71 30.18
N ARG A 4 -30.40 -23.10 29.47
CA ARG A 4 -30.12 -22.27 28.28
C ARG A 4 -29.39 -20.98 28.64
N THR A 5 -29.76 -20.34 29.76
CA THR A 5 -29.07 -19.13 30.24
C THR A 5 -27.64 -19.44 30.67
N ILE A 6 -27.42 -20.55 31.39
CA ILE A 6 -26.06 -21.00 31.75
C ILE A 6 -25.23 -21.31 30.48
N ALA A 7 -25.82 -21.97 29.49
CA ALA A 7 -25.14 -22.25 28.22
C ALA A 7 -24.79 -20.97 27.45
N LEU A 8 -25.70 -19.99 27.37
CA LEU A 8 -25.42 -18.70 26.74
C LEU A 8 -24.31 -17.92 27.46
N VAL A 9 -24.31 -17.92 28.79
CA VAL A 9 -23.25 -17.27 29.59
C VAL A 9 -21.91 -17.96 29.40
N LEU A 10 -21.87 -19.29 29.38
CA LEU A 10 -20.64 -20.06 29.18
C LEU A 10 -20.09 -19.97 27.75
N VAL A 11 -20.96 -19.86 26.74
CA VAL A 11 -20.55 -19.81 25.32
C VAL A 11 -20.17 -18.39 24.90
N TRP A 12 -20.84 -17.37 25.41
CA TRP A 12 -20.63 -16.00 24.94
C TRP A 12 -19.99 -15.11 26.00
N THR A 13 -20.53 -15.08 27.21
CA THR A 13 -20.07 -14.12 28.23
C THR A 13 -18.69 -14.47 28.77
N LEU A 14 -18.45 -15.73 29.15
CA LEU A 14 -17.16 -16.13 29.71
C LEU A 14 -16.02 -15.96 28.70
N PRO A 15 -16.13 -16.42 27.43
CA PRO A 15 -15.08 -16.18 26.44
C PRO A 15 -14.87 -14.69 26.14
N SER A 16 -15.94 -13.89 26.07
CA SER A 16 -15.81 -12.44 25.87
C SER A 16 -15.12 -11.74 27.05
N VAL A 17 -15.45 -12.12 28.29
CA VAL A 17 -14.79 -11.56 29.49
C VAL A 17 -13.32 -11.95 29.54
N VAL A 18 -12.99 -13.22 29.25
CA VAL A 18 -11.59 -13.68 29.16
C VAL A 18 -10.85 -12.94 28.05
N PHE A 19 -11.46 -12.75 26.88
CA PHE A 19 -10.88 -12.01 25.77
C PHE A 19 -10.64 -10.54 26.12
N LEU A 20 -11.61 -9.87 26.75
CA LEU A 20 -11.48 -8.49 27.20
C LEU A 20 -10.43 -8.34 28.29
N ALA A 21 -10.37 -9.26 29.25
CA ALA A 21 -9.34 -9.27 30.29
C ALA A 21 -7.94 -9.47 29.70
N ALA A 22 -7.77 -10.45 28.81
CA ALA A 22 -6.51 -10.67 28.10
C ALA A 22 -6.11 -9.43 27.28
N THR A 23 -7.05 -8.85 26.52
CA THR A 23 -6.81 -7.62 25.74
C THR A 23 -6.45 -6.44 26.63
N GLY A 24 -7.14 -6.27 27.76
CA GLY A 24 -6.86 -5.21 28.74
C GLY A 24 -5.47 -5.35 29.36
N ILE A 25 -5.06 -6.58 29.72
CA ILE A 25 -3.73 -6.88 30.22
C ILE A 25 -2.68 -6.60 29.13
N VAL A 26 -2.89 -7.07 27.88
CA VAL A 26 -2.00 -6.76 26.73
C VAL A 26 -1.85 -5.26 26.57
N TYR A 27 -2.98 -4.54 26.56
CA TYR A 27 -2.99 -3.10 26.38
C TYR A 27 -2.28 -2.38 27.52
N SER A 28 -2.47 -2.76 28.79
CA SER A 28 -1.78 -2.11 29.90
C SER A 28 -0.28 -2.41 29.95
N ALA A 29 0.12 -3.64 29.62
CA ALA A 29 1.50 -4.08 29.67
C ALA A 29 2.32 -3.54 28.49
N TYR A 30 1.68 -3.47 27.31
CA TYR A 30 2.33 -3.19 26.04
C TYR A 30 1.71 -1.97 25.33
N ARG A 31 1.19 -0.97 26.03
CA ARG A 31 0.89 0.32 25.41
C ARG A 31 2.11 1.23 25.46
N ILE A 32 2.59 1.64 24.29
CA ILE A 32 3.37 2.87 24.16
C ILE A 32 2.36 4.01 23.90
N PRO A 33 2.45 5.18 24.56
CA PRO A 33 1.63 6.35 24.22
C PRO A 33 1.82 6.76 22.75
N PRO A 34 0.82 7.38 22.09
CA PRO A 34 1.09 8.07 20.82
C PRO A 34 2.19 9.12 21.04
N PRO A 35 3.11 9.30 20.07
CA PRO A 35 4.13 10.34 20.19
C PRO A 35 3.52 11.73 20.15
N ASP A 36 4.14 12.64 20.90
CA ASP A 36 3.96 14.06 20.69
C ASP A 36 4.59 14.40 19.34
N ARG A 37 3.73 14.74 18.37
CA ARG A 37 4.17 14.96 16.99
C ARG A 37 4.73 16.36 16.84
N LEU A 38 5.80 16.46 16.06
CA LEU A 38 6.29 17.76 15.60
C LEU A 38 5.17 18.49 14.86
N ASP A 39 5.17 19.81 14.92
CA ASP A 39 4.26 20.61 14.10
C ASP A 39 4.77 20.76 12.65
N GLU A 40 4.04 21.51 11.84
CA GLU A 40 4.40 21.76 10.44
C GLU A 40 5.71 22.54 10.28
N ALA A 41 5.93 23.55 11.12
CA ALA A 41 7.11 24.40 11.07
C ALA A 41 8.36 23.64 11.53
N GLU A 42 8.21 22.79 12.54
CA GLU A 42 9.27 21.94 13.06
C GLU A 42 9.69 20.85 12.07
N ARG A 43 8.73 20.15 11.47
CA ARG A 43 9.01 19.20 10.38
C ARG A 43 9.74 19.87 9.22
N THR A 44 9.30 21.08 8.85
CA THR A 44 9.92 21.87 7.77
C THR A 44 11.37 22.20 8.10
N GLN A 45 11.67 22.66 9.31
CA GLN A 45 13.04 22.93 9.77
C GLN A 45 13.91 21.67 9.79
N ALA A 46 13.36 20.53 10.24
CA ALA A 46 14.07 19.25 10.22
C ALA A 46 14.45 18.85 8.78
N ILE A 47 13.52 18.90 7.84
CA ILE A 47 13.80 18.60 6.42
C ILE A 47 14.81 19.58 5.82
N GLN A 48 14.71 20.89 6.11
CA GLN A 48 15.65 21.89 5.58
C GLN A 48 17.10 21.62 6.02
N SER A 49 17.31 21.29 7.29
CA SER A 49 18.62 20.92 7.83
C SER A 49 19.19 19.67 7.14
N LEU A 50 18.38 18.61 7.05
CA LEU A 50 18.76 17.34 6.42
C LEU A 50 19.03 17.49 4.92
N ARG A 51 18.22 18.28 4.22
CA ARG A 51 18.36 18.62 2.79
C ARG A 51 19.69 19.34 2.54
N ALA A 52 20.07 20.28 3.41
CA ALA A 52 21.36 20.95 3.31
C ALA A 52 22.54 19.97 3.45
N GLY A 53 22.42 18.96 4.34
CA GLY A 53 23.40 17.88 4.45
C GLY A 53 23.48 16.98 3.21
N LEU A 54 22.32 16.52 2.73
CA LEU A 54 22.19 15.66 1.55
C LEU A 54 22.85 16.31 0.31
N GLU A 55 22.55 17.58 0.06
CA GLU A 55 23.00 18.34 -1.11
C GLU A 55 24.37 19.01 -0.95
N ASP A 56 25.08 18.77 0.16
CA ASP A 56 26.37 19.40 0.46
C ASP A 56 26.34 20.94 0.52
N LYS A 57 25.19 21.51 0.88
CA LYS A 57 24.99 22.95 1.03
C LYS A 57 25.48 23.43 2.40
N PRO A 58 25.69 24.75 2.58
CA PRO A 58 25.97 25.33 3.89
C PRO A 58 24.98 24.84 4.93
N ALA A 59 25.47 24.45 6.10
CA ALA A 59 24.64 23.87 7.15
C ALA A 59 23.53 24.84 7.58
N ILE A 60 22.31 24.33 7.66
CA ILE A 60 21.15 25.03 8.19
C ILE A 60 20.84 24.38 9.56
N PRO A 61 21.08 25.08 10.69
CA PRO A 61 20.81 24.52 12.01
C PRO A 61 19.31 24.22 12.20
N CYS A 62 19.00 23.05 12.75
CA CYS A 62 17.64 22.69 13.13
C CYS A 62 17.35 23.17 14.57
N ASN A 63 16.35 24.04 14.73
CA ASN A 63 16.00 24.63 16.04
C ASN A 63 14.84 23.93 16.76
N VAL A 64 14.50 22.70 16.39
CA VAL A 64 13.44 21.91 17.03
C VAL A 64 13.90 21.45 18.42
N ARG A 65 13.17 21.85 19.47
CA ARG A 65 13.53 21.62 20.89
C ARG A 65 12.75 20.50 21.57
N HIS A 66 12.11 19.63 20.78
CA HIS A 66 11.49 18.43 21.30
C HIS A 66 12.55 17.49 21.90
N ASP A 67 12.26 16.95 23.08
CA ASP A 67 13.09 15.95 23.73
C ASP A 67 13.20 14.70 22.84
N ALA A 68 14.43 14.26 22.61
CA ALA A 68 14.70 13.05 21.86
C ALA A 68 14.81 11.86 22.82
N GLU A 69 13.76 11.06 22.96
CA GLU A 69 13.81 9.80 23.74
C GLU A 69 14.72 8.74 23.10
N GLY A 70 15.05 8.91 21.81
CA GLY A 70 15.93 8.04 21.05
C GLY A 70 16.57 8.76 19.86
N PRO A 71 17.27 8.04 18.97
CA PRO A 71 17.81 8.64 17.76
C PRO A 71 16.69 9.12 16.83
N ILE A 72 17.04 9.95 15.86
CA ILE A 72 16.24 10.08 14.64
C ILE A 72 16.79 9.15 13.57
N ALA A 73 15.90 8.80 12.68
CA ALA A 73 16.13 7.88 11.60
C ALA A 73 15.78 8.54 10.27
N VAL A 74 16.77 8.76 9.40
CA VAL A 74 16.56 9.44 8.11
C VAL A 74 16.76 8.47 6.96
N THR A 75 15.70 8.22 6.21
CA THR A 75 15.68 7.38 5.01
C THR A 75 15.67 8.28 3.77
N VAL A 76 16.66 8.10 2.89
CA VAL A 76 16.73 8.78 1.59
C VAL A 76 16.13 7.86 0.53
N TRP A 77 15.00 8.27 -0.03
CA TRP A 77 14.31 7.55 -1.10
C TRP A 77 14.73 8.07 -2.46
N TYR A 78 15.12 7.15 -3.36
CA TYR A 78 15.38 7.44 -4.77
C TYR A 78 14.66 6.41 -5.62
N GLN A 79 13.82 6.88 -6.56
CA GLN A 79 13.07 6.01 -7.48
C GLN A 79 12.31 4.87 -6.77
N GLY A 80 11.67 5.18 -5.65
CA GLY A 80 10.89 4.20 -4.87
C GLY A 80 11.73 3.20 -4.05
N ARG A 81 13.06 3.37 -3.98
CA ARG A 81 13.97 2.52 -3.20
C ARG A 81 14.64 3.32 -2.10
N ALA A 82 14.85 2.69 -0.94
CA ALA A 82 15.66 3.26 0.14
C ALA A 82 17.13 3.22 -0.29
N ALA A 83 17.66 4.35 -0.75
CA ALA A 83 19.03 4.47 -1.26
C ALA A 83 20.04 4.53 -0.12
N VAL A 84 19.73 5.31 0.93
CA VAL A 84 20.60 5.52 2.09
C VAL A 84 19.74 5.62 3.35
N ARG A 85 20.31 5.17 4.48
CA ARG A 85 19.68 5.25 5.80
C ARG A 85 20.72 5.63 6.85
N VAL A 86 20.48 6.73 7.56
CA VAL A 86 21.37 7.20 8.65
C VAL A 86 20.61 7.38 9.96
N ASP A 87 21.22 6.93 11.05
CA ASP A 87 20.73 7.11 12.42
C ASP A 87 21.60 8.12 13.15
N ALA A 88 20.99 9.09 13.84
CA ALA A 88 21.72 10.09 14.61
C ALA A 88 21.03 10.39 15.94
N THR A 89 21.83 10.67 16.95
CA THR A 89 21.37 11.06 18.30
C THR A 89 21.75 12.51 18.58
N GLY A 90 20.96 13.19 19.39
CA GLY A 90 21.23 14.53 19.88
C GLY A 90 20.57 14.75 21.23
N ALA A 91 20.89 15.88 21.87
CA ALA A 91 20.24 16.28 23.13
C ALA A 91 18.75 16.61 22.94
N ASP A 92 18.38 17.05 21.74
CA ASP A 92 17.02 17.28 21.27
C ASP A 92 16.91 16.82 19.80
N VAL A 93 15.69 16.84 19.26
CA VAL A 93 15.42 16.47 17.86
C VAL A 93 16.24 17.34 16.90
N GLY A 94 16.39 18.65 17.17
CA GLY A 94 17.18 19.55 16.35
C GLY A 94 18.65 19.15 16.25
N LYS A 95 19.30 18.80 17.36
CA LYS A 95 20.68 18.32 17.38
C LYS A 95 20.84 16.96 16.74
N ALA A 96 19.83 16.09 16.85
CA ALA A 96 19.80 14.84 16.12
C ALA A 96 19.71 15.08 14.59
N CYS A 97 18.92 16.07 14.16
CA CYS A 97 18.86 16.51 12.76
C CYS A 97 20.19 17.08 12.25
N ASP A 98 20.83 17.96 13.01
CA ASP A 98 22.16 18.51 12.66
C ASP A 98 23.19 17.37 12.49
N ALA A 99 23.21 16.41 13.41
CA ALA A 99 24.11 15.25 13.35
C ALA A 99 23.79 14.32 12.16
N ALA A 100 22.51 14.07 11.87
CA ALA A 100 22.09 13.30 10.70
C ALA A 100 22.46 14.00 9.38
N ALA A 101 22.31 15.33 9.32
CA ALA A 101 22.72 16.12 8.16
C ALA A 101 24.23 15.99 7.90
N ASP A 102 25.05 16.00 8.95
CA ASP A 102 26.49 15.76 8.84
C ASP A 102 26.83 14.33 8.38
N LEU A 103 26.07 13.32 8.82
CA LEU A 103 26.22 11.94 8.34
C LEU A 103 25.86 11.82 6.86
N LEU A 104 24.74 12.42 6.43
CA LEU A 104 24.35 12.48 5.01
C LEU A 104 25.44 13.17 4.19
N ARG A 105 26.02 14.26 4.74
CA ARG A 105 27.07 15.02 4.06
C ARG A 105 28.32 14.19 3.76
N LYS A 106 28.65 13.27 4.64
CA LYS A 106 29.85 12.41 4.55
C LYS A 106 29.56 11.05 3.93
N HIS A 107 28.31 10.74 3.58
CA HIS A 107 27.93 9.40 3.15
C HIS A 107 28.48 9.08 1.76
N THR A 108 29.32 8.05 1.66
CA THR A 108 30.01 7.68 0.42
C THR A 108 29.05 7.34 -0.72
N SER A 109 27.99 6.58 -0.47
CA SER A 109 26.99 6.26 -1.51
C SER A 109 26.26 7.49 -2.04
N ILE A 110 26.06 8.53 -1.23
CA ILE A 110 25.44 9.79 -1.69
C ILE A 110 26.42 10.54 -2.59
N ARG A 111 27.69 10.61 -2.16
CA ARG A 111 28.75 11.30 -2.93
C ARG A 111 29.17 10.56 -4.19
N ALA A 112 28.85 9.27 -4.31
CA ALA A 112 29.08 8.47 -5.50
C ALA A 112 27.98 8.61 -6.57
N PHE A 113 26.90 9.38 -6.32
CA PHE A 113 25.88 9.60 -7.35
C PHE A 113 26.47 10.38 -8.55
N PRO A 114 26.28 9.90 -9.79
CA PRO A 114 26.95 10.49 -10.96
C PRO A 114 26.56 11.94 -11.26
N ASP A 115 25.33 12.33 -10.98
CA ASP A 115 24.80 13.67 -11.21
C ASP A 115 24.29 14.27 -9.89
N PRO A 116 24.94 15.33 -9.36
CA PRO A 116 24.48 16.03 -8.17
C PRO A 116 23.06 16.60 -8.28
N ALA A 117 22.56 16.88 -9.49
CA ALA A 117 21.19 17.34 -9.68
C ALA A 117 20.15 16.28 -9.28
N GLU A 118 20.51 14.99 -9.32
CA GLU A 118 19.62 13.90 -8.89
C GLU A 118 19.35 13.92 -7.38
N LEU A 119 20.22 14.53 -6.57
CA LEU A 119 20.01 14.65 -5.12
C LEU A 119 18.74 15.46 -4.80
N SER A 120 18.41 16.45 -5.63
CA SER A 120 17.18 17.24 -5.50
C SER A 120 15.91 16.44 -5.77
N LYS A 121 16.01 15.31 -6.49
CA LYS A 121 14.91 14.40 -6.79
C LYS A 121 14.71 13.35 -5.69
N MET A 122 15.68 13.18 -4.79
CA MET A 122 15.58 12.26 -3.67
C MET A 122 14.66 12.83 -2.59
N ARG A 123 13.83 11.97 -2.00
CA ARG A 123 12.91 12.34 -0.93
C ARG A 123 13.45 11.90 0.42
N LEU A 124 13.35 12.79 1.40
CA LEU A 124 13.72 12.49 2.78
C LEU A 124 12.49 12.02 3.56
N GLN A 125 12.58 10.86 4.19
CA GLN A 125 11.67 10.45 5.24
C GLN A 125 12.40 10.47 6.58
N VAL A 126 11.77 11.06 7.59
CA VAL A 126 12.29 11.16 8.94
C VAL A 126 11.37 10.37 9.86
N ASP A 127 11.97 9.54 10.68
CA ASP A 127 11.32 8.79 11.75
C ASP A 127 11.97 9.25 13.07
N VAL A 128 11.26 10.04 13.87
CA VAL A 128 11.71 10.45 15.21
C VAL A 128 11.33 9.33 16.18
N ILE A 129 12.33 8.63 16.75
CA ILE A 129 12.06 7.53 17.67
C ILE A 129 11.55 8.09 18.99
N THR A 130 10.39 7.59 19.41
CA THR A 130 9.61 8.06 20.55
C THR A 130 9.00 6.85 21.25
N GLY A 131 8.87 6.90 22.57
CA GLY A 131 8.22 5.90 23.40
C GLY A 131 8.83 4.51 23.24
N THR A 132 9.71 4.12 24.15
CA THR A 132 10.28 2.76 24.16
C THR A 132 9.53 1.86 25.15
N ALA A 133 9.42 0.58 24.81
CA ALA A 133 8.94 -0.45 25.73
C ALA A 133 9.70 -1.76 25.49
N PRO A 134 9.91 -2.58 26.54
CA PRO A 134 10.60 -3.87 26.39
C PRO A 134 9.82 -4.81 25.46
N LEU A 135 10.54 -5.71 24.79
CA LEU A 135 10.00 -6.73 23.92
C LEU A 135 10.39 -8.11 24.47
N GLY A 136 9.44 -8.87 25.02
CA GLY A 136 9.67 -10.22 25.55
C GLY A 136 9.15 -10.47 26.97
N HIS A 137 9.52 -11.62 27.53
CA HIS A 137 9.14 -12.12 28.85
C HIS A 137 9.58 -11.19 29.99
N GLY A 138 8.80 -11.10 31.07
CA GLY A 138 9.15 -10.25 32.21
C GLY A 138 7.98 -9.55 32.90
N GLN A 139 6.76 -9.65 32.37
CA GLN A 139 5.56 -9.34 33.15
C GLN A 139 4.98 -10.65 33.68
N TRP A 140 5.22 -10.93 34.97
CA TRP A 140 4.74 -12.13 35.65
C TRP A 140 3.24 -12.40 35.42
N LEU A 141 2.45 -11.33 35.32
CA LEU A 141 1.02 -11.39 35.03
C LEU A 141 0.74 -12.02 33.66
N PHE A 142 1.58 -11.76 32.66
CA PHE A 142 1.49 -12.34 31.30
C PHE A 142 1.97 -13.78 31.26
N ASP A 143 3.13 -14.06 31.83
CA ASP A 143 3.72 -15.40 31.82
C ASP A 143 2.85 -16.40 32.62
N ALA A 144 2.05 -15.91 33.58
CA ALA A 144 1.15 -16.72 34.40
C ALA A 144 -0.33 -16.77 33.92
N LEU A 145 -0.87 -15.71 33.30
CA LEU A 145 -2.31 -15.63 32.94
C LEU A 145 -2.59 -15.64 31.43
N ALA A 146 -1.62 -15.31 30.58
CA ALA A 146 -1.81 -15.41 29.13
C ALA A 146 -1.52 -16.84 28.66
N VAL A 147 -2.29 -17.31 27.68
CA VAL A 147 -1.98 -18.57 26.98
C VAL A 147 -0.55 -18.46 26.44
N PRO A 148 0.36 -19.42 26.75
CA PRO A 148 1.74 -19.38 26.28
C PRO A 148 1.82 -19.11 24.78
N GLY A 149 2.55 -18.07 24.40
CA GLY A 149 2.70 -17.63 23.00
C GLY A 149 1.81 -16.48 22.54
N VAL A 150 0.69 -16.17 23.22
CA VAL A 150 -0.21 -15.07 22.80
C VAL A 150 0.40 -13.67 23.03
N GLY A 151 1.19 -13.50 24.11
CA GLY A 151 1.89 -12.24 24.40
C GLY A 151 2.82 -11.81 23.26
N ASP A 152 3.69 -12.72 22.81
CA ASP A 152 4.58 -12.51 21.66
C ASP A 152 3.83 -12.23 20.34
N MET A 153 2.63 -12.79 20.20
CA MET A 153 1.82 -12.65 18.99
C MET A 153 1.14 -11.28 18.89
N MET A 154 0.92 -10.60 20.02
CA MET A 154 0.26 -9.30 20.11
C MET A 154 1.19 -8.15 20.54
N ALA A 155 2.47 -8.43 20.78
CA ALA A 155 3.42 -7.46 21.35
C ALA A 155 3.77 -6.28 20.42
N ILE A 156 3.48 -6.39 19.11
CA ILE A 156 3.87 -5.40 18.11
C ILE A 156 2.66 -4.91 17.33
N ASN A 157 2.43 -3.61 17.35
CA ASN A 157 1.47 -2.96 16.47
C ASN A 157 2.08 -2.74 15.09
N SER A 158 1.87 -3.69 14.17
CA SER A 158 2.45 -3.69 12.82
C SER A 158 2.25 -2.35 12.11
N GLY A 159 3.30 -1.80 11.49
CA GLY A 159 3.25 -0.51 10.78
C GLY A 159 3.20 0.73 11.68
N VAL A 160 3.04 0.59 13.00
CA VAL A 160 3.10 1.70 13.96
C VAL A 160 4.34 1.61 14.84
N GLU A 161 4.71 0.40 15.23
CA GLU A 161 5.84 0.14 16.10
C GLU A 161 7.02 -0.43 15.31
N GLY A 162 8.22 0.05 15.64
CA GLY A 162 9.50 -0.51 15.23
C GLY A 162 10.06 -1.44 16.29
N ILE A 163 11.15 -2.14 15.95
CA ILE A 163 11.86 -3.03 16.86
C ILE A 163 13.34 -2.63 16.89
N GLY A 164 13.86 -2.48 18.10
CA GLY A 164 15.26 -2.19 18.36
C GLY A 164 15.94 -3.34 19.09
N LEU A 165 17.26 -3.39 18.97
CA LEU A 165 18.14 -4.24 19.76
C LEU A 165 19.26 -3.37 20.34
N GLU A 166 19.34 -3.31 21.67
CA GLU A 166 20.47 -2.65 22.33
C GLU A 166 21.69 -3.57 22.33
N TRP A 167 22.77 -3.12 21.69
CA TRP A 167 24.01 -3.88 21.59
C TRP A 167 25.21 -2.96 21.70
N ALA A 168 26.13 -3.29 22.61
CA ALA A 168 27.35 -2.51 22.87
C ALA A 168 27.09 -1.00 23.11
N GLY A 169 26.02 -0.68 23.86
CA GLY A 169 25.64 0.70 24.17
C GLY A 169 25.02 1.48 23.00
N LYS A 170 24.71 0.80 21.88
CA LYS A 170 24.04 1.39 20.72
C LYS A 170 22.74 0.66 20.42
N GLY A 171 21.68 1.42 20.14
CA GLY A 171 20.43 0.88 19.61
C GLY A 171 20.53 0.61 18.11
N TRP A 172 20.27 -0.64 17.69
CA TRP A 172 20.10 -1.00 16.28
C TRP A 172 18.62 -1.13 15.97
N LEU A 173 18.15 -0.38 14.98
CA LEU A 173 16.73 -0.18 14.76
C LEU A 173 16.25 -0.85 13.47
N MET A 174 15.02 -1.33 13.52
CA MET A 174 14.20 -1.64 12.37
C MET A 174 12.90 -0.86 12.47
N LEU A 175 12.73 0.07 11.54
CA LEU A 175 11.60 0.99 11.50
C LEU A 175 10.28 0.26 11.18
N PRO A 176 9.12 0.84 11.52
CA PRO A 176 7.84 0.21 11.24
C PRO A 176 7.64 -0.20 9.78
N HIS A 177 8.08 0.64 8.83
CA HIS A 177 7.97 0.35 7.39
C HIS A 177 8.97 -0.71 6.92
N GLU A 178 10.17 -0.77 7.52
CA GLU A 178 11.16 -1.82 7.24
C GLU A 178 10.63 -3.19 7.70
N LEU A 179 10.00 -3.25 8.88
CA LEU A 179 9.36 -4.47 9.39
C LEU A 179 8.29 -5.00 8.43
N VAL A 180 7.44 -4.12 7.90
CA VAL A 180 6.42 -4.50 6.90
C VAL A 180 7.09 -5.02 5.63
N ALA A 181 8.15 -4.35 5.14
CA ALA A 181 8.87 -4.76 3.95
C ALA A 181 9.55 -6.13 4.08
N THR A 182 10.01 -6.51 5.28
CA THR A 182 10.65 -7.81 5.54
C THR A 182 9.68 -9.00 5.50
N LYS A 183 8.36 -8.76 5.58
CA LYS A 183 7.31 -9.80 5.70
C LYS A 183 7.49 -10.72 6.93
N LEU A 184 8.15 -10.27 7.98
CA LEU A 184 8.42 -11.06 9.20
C LEU A 184 7.32 -10.95 10.28
N LEU A 185 6.28 -10.14 10.04
CA LEU A 185 5.20 -9.85 11.00
C LEU A 185 3.99 -10.83 10.94
N THR A 186 3.96 -11.76 9.99
CA THR A 186 2.85 -12.72 9.78
C THR A 186 3.38 -14.16 9.69
N THR A 187 4.22 -14.55 10.65
CA THR A 187 5.03 -15.77 10.52
C THR A 187 4.72 -16.85 11.55
N LYS A 188 4.22 -16.50 12.74
CA LYS A 188 3.86 -17.52 13.75
C LYS A 188 2.44 -18.04 13.51
N ARG A 189 2.29 -19.37 13.54
CA ARG A 189 0.99 -20.05 13.53
C ARG A 189 0.67 -20.48 14.97
N PRO A 190 -0.43 -20.03 15.58
CA PRO A 190 -0.75 -20.36 16.97
C PRO A 190 -1.12 -21.84 17.15
N SER A 191 -1.55 -22.53 16.10
CA SER A 191 -1.76 -23.98 16.14
C SER A 191 -1.63 -24.62 14.76
N ALA A 192 -1.32 -25.91 14.72
CA ALA A 192 -1.34 -26.72 13.50
C ALA A 192 -2.76 -26.89 12.90
N ALA A 193 -3.80 -26.65 13.70
CA ALA A 193 -5.20 -26.74 13.30
C ALA A 193 -5.72 -25.48 12.58
N LEU A 194 -5.04 -24.33 12.73
CA LEU A 194 -5.39 -23.06 12.09
C LEU A 194 -4.30 -22.68 11.08
N GLN A 195 -4.19 -23.47 10.01
CA GLN A 195 -3.11 -23.32 9.01
C GLN A 195 -3.14 -21.97 8.28
N ASP A 196 -4.34 -21.39 8.12
CA ASP A 196 -4.56 -20.11 7.45
C ASP A 196 -4.41 -18.90 8.37
N PHE A 197 -4.22 -19.11 9.68
CA PHE A 197 -4.07 -18.03 10.65
C PHE A 197 -2.59 -17.88 11.03
N ALA A 198 -1.94 -16.86 10.48
CA ALA A 198 -0.57 -16.48 10.82
C ALA A 198 -0.54 -15.07 11.43
N MET A 199 0.03 -14.94 12.63
CA MET A 199 0.04 -13.69 13.39
C MET A 199 1.28 -13.63 14.29
N GLY A 200 1.85 -12.44 14.47
CA GLY A 200 2.99 -12.23 15.35
C GLY A 200 4.34 -12.25 14.63
N ALA A 201 5.34 -11.70 15.31
CA ALA A 201 6.67 -11.49 14.77
C ALA A 201 7.62 -12.68 15.04
N ASP A 202 8.46 -13.00 14.06
CA ASP A 202 9.58 -13.94 14.23
C ASP A 202 10.76 -13.22 14.89
N LEU A 203 10.73 -13.14 16.23
CA LEU A 203 11.75 -12.44 17.01
C LEU A 203 13.16 -13.02 16.78
N ASP A 204 13.29 -14.31 16.49
CA ASP A 204 14.56 -14.96 16.17
C ASP A 204 15.13 -14.51 14.83
N LYS A 205 14.30 -14.41 13.80
CA LYS A 205 14.73 -13.84 12.52
C LYS A 205 15.03 -12.35 12.64
N LEU A 206 14.18 -11.59 13.34
CA LEU A 206 14.37 -10.16 13.53
C LEU A 206 15.66 -9.83 14.29
N ALA A 207 15.93 -10.56 15.37
CA ALA A 207 17.19 -10.49 16.09
C ALA A 207 18.37 -10.71 15.14
N ARG A 208 18.34 -11.76 14.31
CA ARG A 208 19.40 -12.05 13.34
C ARG A 208 19.57 -10.95 12.30
N VAL A 209 18.48 -10.35 11.80
CA VAL A 209 18.55 -9.24 10.85
C VAL A 209 19.18 -8.00 11.51
N LEU A 210 18.80 -7.69 12.76
CA LEU A 210 19.38 -6.58 13.52
C LEU A 210 20.87 -6.82 13.82
N ALA A 211 21.27 -8.04 14.17
CA ALA A 211 22.68 -8.40 14.39
C ALA A 211 23.51 -8.29 13.09
N ALA A 212 22.96 -8.73 11.96
CA ALA A 212 23.59 -8.57 10.65
C ALA A 212 23.76 -7.09 10.29
N ARG A 213 22.75 -6.26 10.57
CA ARG A 213 22.83 -4.79 10.39
C ARG A 213 23.89 -4.15 11.29
N ALA A 214 24.10 -4.71 12.48
CA ALA A 214 25.16 -4.29 13.38
C ALA A 214 26.57 -4.72 12.94
N ASN A 215 26.68 -5.55 11.90
CA ASN A 215 27.90 -6.25 11.48
C ASN A 215 28.55 -7.01 12.65
N GLN A 216 27.74 -7.59 13.53
CA GLN A 216 28.19 -8.32 14.71
C GLN A 216 27.91 -9.83 14.57
N THR A 217 28.80 -10.64 15.14
CA THR A 217 28.63 -12.09 15.27
C THR A 217 28.64 -12.47 16.74
N GLY A 218 27.66 -13.29 17.19
CA GLY A 218 27.56 -13.71 18.58
C GLY A 218 26.13 -14.07 19.01
N PRO A 219 25.95 -14.62 20.23
CA PRO A 219 24.63 -14.91 20.78
C PRO A 219 23.84 -13.61 21.02
N ILE A 220 22.58 -13.60 20.60
CA ILE A 220 21.72 -12.42 20.74
C ILE A 220 20.92 -12.52 22.03
N ASP A 221 21.12 -11.56 22.93
CA ASP A 221 20.31 -11.42 24.12
C ASP A 221 18.97 -10.77 23.77
N LYS A 222 17.94 -11.61 23.63
CA LYS A 222 16.58 -11.15 23.30
C LYS A 222 15.99 -10.22 24.36
N ASN A 223 16.47 -10.25 25.60
CA ASN A 223 15.99 -9.35 26.65
C ASN A 223 16.42 -7.90 26.41
N LYS A 224 17.37 -7.66 25.51
CA LYS A 224 17.79 -6.33 25.03
C LYS A 224 17.03 -5.88 23.80
N MET A 225 16.07 -6.67 23.33
CA MET A 225 15.14 -6.21 22.31
C MET A 225 14.09 -5.32 22.95
N PHE A 226 13.76 -4.26 22.23
CA PHE A 226 12.72 -3.32 22.62
C PHE A 226 11.89 -2.97 21.39
N ARG A 227 10.75 -2.38 21.64
CA ARG A 227 9.87 -1.81 20.64
C ARG A 227 9.77 -0.32 20.88
N PHE A 228 9.53 0.40 19.80
CA PHE A 228 9.44 1.86 19.84
C PHE A 228 8.39 2.37 18.88
N ARG A 229 7.94 3.60 19.06
CA ARG A 229 7.12 4.32 18.09
C ARG A 229 7.92 5.37 17.36
N THR A 230 7.33 5.87 16.28
CA THR A 230 7.91 6.93 15.49
C THR A 230 6.90 8.05 15.28
N ASP A 231 7.35 9.28 15.41
CA ASP A 231 6.73 10.38 14.67
C ASP A 231 7.38 10.42 13.28
N THR A 232 6.66 9.88 12.30
CA THR A 232 7.17 9.71 10.94
C THR A 232 6.60 10.79 10.03
N PHE A 233 7.44 11.41 9.22
CA PHE A 233 7.02 12.31 8.15
C PHE A 233 7.93 12.20 6.93
N VAL A 234 7.39 12.55 5.78
CA VAL A 234 8.11 12.53 4.50
C VAL A 234 8.05 13.89 3.83
N GLU A 235 9.15 14.28 3.24
CA GLU A 235 9.21 15.45 2.40
C GLU A 235 8.28 15.32 1.20
N PHE A 236 7.57 16.41 0.91
CA PHE A 236 6.72 16.55 -0.25
C PHE A 236 7.09 17.83 -0.99
N ALA A 237 7.33 17.71 -2.29
CA ALA A 237 7.88 18.82 -3.06
C ALA A 237 6.91 20.00 -3.10
N GLY A 238 7.38 21.18 -2.70
CA GLY A 238 6.61 22.43 -2.75
C GLY A 238 5.60 22.61 -1.61
N GLU A 239 5.51 21.67 -0.67
CA GLU A 239 4.62 21.76 0.49
C GLU A 239 5.37 21.41 1.77
N ALA A 240 4.72 21.61 2.91
CA ALA A 240 5.28 21.18 4.18
C ALA A 240 5.40 19.64 4.25
N PRO A 241 6.37 19.09 5.00
CA PRO A 241 6.52 17.65 5.11
C PRO A 241 5.27 16.98 5.71
N ILE A 242 4.85 15.89 5.07
CA ILE A 242 3.59 15.21 5.32
C ILE A 242 3.79 14.17 6.43
N PRO A 243 3.00 14.21 7.52
CA PRO A 243 3.05 13.18 8.54
C PRO A 243 2.49 11.86 8.00
N LEU A 244 3.12 10.76 8.39
CA LEU A 244 2.75 9.40 8.00
C LEU A 244 2.19 8.64 9.20
N TYR A 245 1.16 7.85 8.95
CA TYR A 245 0.68 6.82 9.88
C TYR A 245 0.66 5.50 9.12
N ARG A 246 1.38 4.48 9.60
CA ARG A 246 1.54 3.21 8.87
C ARG A 246 2.13 3.37 7.47
N GLY A 247 3.06 4.33 7.32
CA GLY A 247 3.74 4.62 6.06
C GLY A 247 2.85 5.30 5.01
N ILE A 248 1.62 5.71 5.36
CA ILE A 248 0.71 6.41 4.46
C ILE A 248 0.36 7.80 5.02
N PRO A 249 0.20 8.83 4.16
CA PRO A 249 -0.36 10.11 4.56
C PRO A 249 -1.76 9.98 5.18
N ALA A 250 -2.20 11.02 5.89
CA ALA A 250 -3.58 11.10 6.33
C ALA A 250 -4.53 11.01 5.13
N ALA A 251 -5.64 10.28 5.30
CA ALA A 251 -6.67 10.23 4.29
C ALA A 251 -7.26 11.63 4.08
N PRO A 252 -7.57 12.03 2.84
CA PRO A 252 -8.21 13.32 2.60
C PRO A 252 -9.62 13.33 3.22
N THR A 253 -10.08 14.51 3.64
CA THR A 253 -11.45 14.68 4.14
C THR A 253 -12.44 14.33 3.04
N LEU A 254 -13.33 13.37 3.30
CA LEU A 254 -14.31 12.94 2.31
C LEU A 254 -15.38 14.02 2.11
N SER A 255 -15.50 14.49 0.87
CA SER A 255 -16.56 15.38 0.42
C SER A 255 -16.92 15.05 -1.02
N ALA A 256 -18.09 15.48 -1.49
CA ALA A 256 -18.47 15.31 -2.89
C ALA A 256 -17.44 15.92 -3.87
N LYS A 257 -16.85 17.07 -3.49
CA LYS A 257 -15.79 17.74 -4.26
C LYS A 257 -14.53 16.87 -4.31
N THR A 258 -14.03 16.43 -3.15
CA THR A 258 -12.81 15.61 -3.05
C THR A 258 -12.95 14.28 -3.79
N LEU A 259 -14.12 13.62 -3.69
CA LEU A 259 -14.38 12.39 -4.44
C LEU A 259 -14.41 12.62 -5.95
N ARG A 260 -14.98 13.74 -6.41
CA ARG A 260 -14.99 14.11 -7.82
C ARG A 260 -13.57 14.42 -8.32
N GLU A 261 -12.78 15.16 -7.57
CA GLU A 261 -11.38 15.46 -7.89
C GLU A 261 -10.52 14.19 -7.95
N ALA A 262 -10.69 13.28 -6.98
CA ALA A 262 -10.01 11.99 -6.97
C ALA A 262 -10.42 11.11 -8.17
N ALA A 263 -11.70 11.10 -8.54
CA ALA A 263 -12.16 10.38 -9.73
C ALA A 263 -11.58 10.96 -11.03
N LEU A 264 -11.46 12.28 -11.13
CA LEU A 264 -10.80 12.96 -12.25
C LEU A 264 -9.31 12.62 -12.32
N GLU A 265 -8.62 12.57 -11.19
CA GLU A 265 -7.21 12.17 -11.13
C GLU A 265 -7.01 10.70 -11.53
N GLY A 266 -7.88 9.81 -11.05
CA GLY A 266 -7.93 8.43 -11.53
C GLY A 266 -8.17 8.35 -13.04
N GLY A 267 -9.05 9.19 -13.59
CA GLY A 267 -9.26 9.30 -15.03
C GLY A 267 -8.02 9.75 -15.80
N ARG A 268 -7.29 10.75 -15.29
CA ARG A 268 -6.01 11.21 -15.89
C ARG A 268 -4.98 10.09 -15.87
N PHE A 269 -4.87 9.38 -14.76
CA PHE A 269 -4.01 8.21 -14.65
C PHE A 269 -4.35 7.18 -15.73
N LEU A 270 -5.61 6.78 -15.87
CA LEU A 270 -6.02 5.80 -16.89
C LEU A 270 -5.76 6.27 -18.33
N VAL A 271 -6.01 7.55 -18.63
CA VAL A 271 -5.72 8.14 -19.95
C VAL A 271 -4.22 8.16 -20.25
N ALA A 272 -3.38 8.45 -19.25
CA ALA A 272 -1.92 8.42 -19.40
C ALA A 272 -1.35 7.02 -19.68
N HIS A 273 -2.13 5.97 -19.38
CA HIS A 273 -1.79 4.57 -19.69
C HIS A 273 -2.41 4.08 -20.99
N LEU A 274 -3.02 4.97 -21.79
CA LEU A 274 -3.64 4.61 -23.07
C LEU A 274 -2.66 4.86 -24.22
N ALA A 275 -2.26 3.80 -24.91
CA ALA A 275 -1.42 3.88 -26.09
C ALA A 275 -2.11 4.60 -27.27
N PRO A 276 -1.36 5.03 -28.31
CA PRO A 276 -1.91 5.69 -29.49
C PRO A 276 -2.94 4.88 -30.29
N ASN A 277 -2.99 3.56 -30.10
CA ASN A 277 -3.99 2.69 -30.73
C ASN A 277 -5.22 2.42 -29.84
N GLY A 278 -5.29 2.98 -28.63
CA GLY A 278 -6.38 2.73 -27.68
C GLY A 278 -6.18 1.50 -26.78
N ARG A 279 -5.02 0.86 -26.80
CA ARG A 279 -4.65 -0.21 -25.86
C ARG A 279 -4.23 0.36 -24.51
N TYR A 280 -4.62 -0.29 -23.41
CA TYR A 280 -4.07 0.06 -22.09
C TYR A 280 -2.73 -0.62 -21.84
N ILE A 281 -1.75 0.16 -21.39
CA ILE A 281 -0.44 -0.31 -20.96
C ILE A 281 -0.50 -0.65 -19.46
N TYR A 282 -0.13 -1.88 -19.10
CA TYR A 282 -0.30 -2.39 -17.74
C TYR A 282 0.85 -2.05 -16.81
N GLU A 283 2.06 -1.90 -17.34
CA GLU A 283 3.24 -1.65 -16.55
C GLU A 283 3.76 -0.26 -16.84
N HIS A 284 3.82 0.54 -15.78
CA HIS A 284 4.36 1.88 -15.81
C HIS A 284 5.23 2.05 -14.58
N ASP A 285 6.52 2.26 -14.82
CA ASP A 285 7.47 2.58 -13.80
C ASP A 285 7.30 4.06 -13.43
N LEU A 286 6.71 4.32 -12.26
CA LEU A 286 6.40 5.67 -11.79
C LEU A 286 7.64 6.52 -11.48
N ALA A 287 8.82 5.90 -11.40
CA ALA A 287 10.06 6.61 -11.11
C ALA A 287 10.78 7.08 -12.38
N THR A 288 10.74 6.27 -13.45
CA THR A 288 11.41 6.53 -14.72
C THR A 288 10.47 7.01 -15.81
N GLY A 289 9.15 6.84 -15.62
CA GLY A 289 8.13 7.04 -16.65
C GLY A 289 8.14 5.95 -17.73
N ALA A 290 8.96 4.91 -17.57
CA ALA A 290 9.05 3.84 -18.55
C ALA A 290 7.74 3.05 -18.57
N GLN A 291 7.15 2.96 -19.76
CA GLN A 291 5.94 2.19 -20.00
C GLN A 291 6.32 0.92 -20.77
N THR A 292 5.97 -0.24 -20.24
CA THR A 292 6.22 -1.53 -20.88
C THR A 292 4.90 -2.23 -21.15
N ASP A 293 4.66 -2.59 -22.42
CA ASP A 293 3.67 -3.60 -22.76
C ASP A 293 4.38 -4.96 -22.61
N PRO A 294 4.18 -5.71 -21.51
CA PRO A 294 4.89 -6.97 -21.30
C PRO A 294 4.63 -7.88 -22.50
N LYS A 295 5.70 -8.18 -23.24
CA LYS A 295 5.68 -8.92 -24.53
C LYS A 295 5.16 -10.37 -24.41
N SER A 296 4.76 -10.83 -23.23
CA SER A 296 4.46 -12.24 -22.93
C SER A 296 3.10 -12.50 -22.26
N GLY A 297 2.19 -11.52 -22.18
CA GLY A 297 0.86 -11.70 -21.59
C GLY A 297 -0.29 -11.66 -22.61
N SER A 298 -1.32 -12.47 -22.39
CA SER A 298 -2.63 -12.28 -23.04
C SER A 298 -3.21 -10.94 -22.59
N TYR A 299 -3.63 -10.10 -23.55
CA TYR A 299 -4.30 -8.85 -23.24
C TYR A 299 -5.69 -9.12 -22.65
N SER A 300 -6.01 -8.50 -21.52
CA SER A 300 -7.27 -8.75 -20.85
C SER A 300 -8.38 -7.86 -21.41
N MET A 301 -9.18 -8.42 -22.32
CA MET A 301 -10.42 -7.84 -22.82
C MET A 301 -11.36 -7.31 -21.70
N PRO A 302 -11.63 -8.06 -20.61
CA PRO A 302 -12.49 -7.54 -19.54
C PRO A 302 -11.87 -6.36 -18.80
N ARG A 303 -10.54 -6.33 -18.58
CA ARG A 303 -9.88 -5.15 -17.99
C ARG A 303 -10.01 -3.95 -18.92
N HIS A 304 -9.84 -4.13 -20.22
CA HIS A 304 -10.03 -3.05 -21.17
C HIS A 304 -11.47 -2.51 -21.12
N ALA A 305 -12.48 -3.39 -21.26
CA ALA A 305 -13.88 -2.98 -21.22
C ALA A 305 -14.27 -2.28 -19.91
N GLY A 306 -13.84 -2.83 -18.77
CA GLY A 306 -14.12 -2.25 -17.45
C GLY A 306 -13.47 -0.89 -17.23
N THR A 307 -12.20 -0.73 -17.63
CA THR A 307 -11.50 0.56 -17.53
C THR A 307 -12.15 1.61 -18.43
N THR A 308 -12.49 1.25 -19.68
CA THR A 308 -13.15 2.18 -20.61
C THR A 308 -14.56 2.53 -20.15
N TYR A 309 -15.29 1.59 -19.51
CA TYR A 309 -16.56 1.85 -18.84
C TYR A 309 -16.42 2.95 -17.77
N PHE A 310 -15.44 2.85 -16.87
CA PHE A 310 -15.22 3.87 -15.83
C PHE A 310 -14.91 5.25 -16.42
N LEU A 311 -14.12 5.31 -17.50
CA LEU A 311 -13.85 6.58 -18.19
C LEU A 311 -15.13 7.16 -18.83
N ALA A 312 -15.96 6.32 -19.46
CA ALA A 312 -17.24 6.74 -20.02
C ALA A 312 -18.20 7.27 -18.96
N GLU A 313 -18.29 6.59 -17.82
CA GLU A 313 -19.08 7.04 -16.68
C GLU A 313 -18.58 8.37 -16.12
N LEU A 314 -17.26 8.49 -15.95
CA LEU A 314 -16.62 9.73 -15.53
C LEU A 314 -16.99 10.86 -16.49
N TYR A 315 -16.84 10.66 -17.80
CA TYR A 315 -17.23 11.65 -18.81
C TYR A 315 -18.72 11.99 -18.76
N ARG A 316 -19.61 11.02 -18.53
CA ARG A 316 -21.05 11.30 -18.38
C ARG A 316 -21.33 12.22 -17.20
N ILE A 317 -20.66 12.00 -16.07
CA ILE A 317 -20.88 12.74 -14.82
C ILE A 317 -20.16 14.10 -14.83
N THR A 318 -19.00 14.18 -15.47
CA THR A 318 -18.14 15.36 -15.39
C THR A 318 -18.21 16.25 -16.62
N LYS A 319 -18.48 15.65 -17.78
CA LYS A 319 -18.45 16.29 -19.11
C LYS A 319 -17.11 16.95 -19.44
N GLU A 320 -16.03 16.48 -18.82
CA GLU A 320 -14.68 16.96 -19.09
C GLU A 320 -14.25 16.64 -20.53
N PRO A 321 -13.94 17.65 -21.37
CA PRO A 321 -13.67 17.43 -22.79
C PRO A 321 -12.48 16.50 -23.06
N TRP A 322 -11.45 16.54 -22.21
CA TRP A 322 -10.22 15.74 -22.35
C TRP A 322 -10.46 14.23 -22.24
N LEU A 323 -11.60 13.79 -21.72
CA LEU A 323 -11.96 12.38 -21.64
C LEU A 323 -12.49 11.82 -22.97
N ARG A 324 -13.09 12.67 -23.81
CA ARG A 324 -13.91 12.21 -24.95
C ARG A 324 -13.12 11.38 -25.95
N GLU A 325 -12.04 11.95 -26.47
CA GLU A 325 -11.23 11.31 -27.50
C GLU A 325 -10.54 10.03 -26.99
N PRO A 326 -9.92 10.00 -25.78
CA PRO A 326 -9.36 8.76 -25.23
C PRO A 326 -10.38 7.64 -25.08
N ILE A 327 -11.63 7.95 -24.69
CA ILE A 327 -12.72 6.98 -24.58
C ILE A 327 -13.07 6.42 -25.96
N GLU A 328 -13.25 7.28 -26.97
CA GLU A 328 -13.56 6.86 -28.34
C GLU A 328 -12.47 5.97 -28.91
N ARG A 329 -11.20 6.35 -28.70
CA ARG A 329 -10.04 5.57 -29.12
C ARG A 329 -9.99 4.21 -28.45
N ALA A 330 -10.25 4.14 -27.14
CA ALA A 330 -10.30 2.87 -26.41
C ALA A 330 -11.44 1.96 -26.92
N PHE A 331 -12.66 2.49 -27.12
CA PHE A 331 -13.76 1.68 -27.67
C PHE A 331 -13.52 1.22 -29.11
N ALA A 332 -12.83 2.03 -29.93
CA ALA A 332 -12.41 1.62 -31.26
C ALA A 332 -11.46 0.41 -31.19
N HIS A 333 -10.50 0.42 -30.27
CA HIS A 333 -9.61 -0.71 -30.04
C HIS A 333 -10.36 -1.95 -29.53
N LEU A 334 -11.31 -1.80 -28.61
CA LEU A 334 -12.14 -2.91 -28.14
C LEU A 334 -12.91 -3.57 -29.30
N ALA A 335 -13.50 -2.77 -30.18
CA ALA A 335 -14.24 -3.25 -31.34
C ALA A 335 -13.32 -3.98 -32.35
N GLU A 336 -12.09 -3.51 -32.52
CA GLU A 336 -11.07 -4.17 -33.33
C GLU A 336 -10.71 -5.55 -32.75
N LEU A 337 -10.42 -5.63 -31.45
CA LEU A 337 -10.09 -6.88 -30.77
C LEU A 337 -11.22 -7.90 -30.89
N MET A 338 -12.47 -7.47 -30.68
CA MET A 338 -13.64 -8.33 -30.86
C MET A 338 -13.79 -8.84 -32.29
N SER A 339 -13.58 -7.98 -33.28
CA SER A 339 -13.67 -8.35 -34.70
C SER A 339 -12.64 -9.44 -35.06
N ASN A 340 -11.49 -9.46 -34.37
CA ASN A 340 -10.44 -10.46 -34.54
C ASN A 340 -10.69 -11.77 -33.77
N GLY A 341 -11.61 -11.77 -32.80
CA GLY A 341 -11.93 -12.88 -31.88
C GLY A 341 -12.66 -14.07 -32.50
N ARG A 342 -13.24 -13.91 -33.70
CA ARG A 342 -13.96 -14.96 -34.44
C ARG A 342 -15.13 -15.62 -33.66
N CYS A 343 -15.78 -14.89 -32.75
CA CYS A 343 -16.93 -15.41 -32.02
C CYS A 343 -18.28 -15.18 -32.73
N ALA A 344 -18.33 -14.19 -33.63
CA ALA A 344 -19.53 -13.86 -34.37
C ALA A 344 -20.07 -15.06 -35.17
N ARG A 345 -21.36 -15.38 -34.96
CA ARG A 345 -22.07 -16.44 -35.70
C ARG A 345 -23.58 -16.21 -35.70
N LYS A 346 -24.27 -16.94 -36.57
CA LYS A 346 -25.73 -16.97 -36.63
C LYS A 346 -26.25 -18.24 -35.93
N LEU A 347 -27.28 -18.09 -35.10
CA LEU A 347 -27.99 -19.19 -34.45
C LEU A 347 -28.94 -19.89 -35.45
N PRO A 348 -29.45 -21.11 -35.16
CA PRO A 348 -30.37 -21.83 -36.05
C PRO A 348 -31.66 -21.07 -36.37
N ASP A 349 -32.11 -20.18 -35.47
CA ASP A 349 -33.29 -19.33 -35.65
C ASP A 349 -33.00 -18.04 -36.45
N GLY A 350 -31.76 -17.86 -36.91
CA GLY A 350 -31.32 -16.70 -37.67
C GLY A 350 -30.78 -15.54 -36.83
N THR A 351 -30.81 -15.62 -35.50
CA THR A 351 -30.30 -14.58 -34.59
C THR A 351 -28.79 -14.44 -34.70
N ASP A 352 -28.29 -13.22 -34.90
CA ASP A 352 -26.85 -12.93 -34.86
C ASP A 352 -26.38 -12.80 -33.42
N ILE A 353 -25.34 -13.55 -33.07
CA ILE A 353 -24.66 -13.47 -31.78
C ILE A 353 -23.18 -13.14 -31.98
N ASP A 354 -22.58 -12.57 -30.95
CA ASP A 354 -21.14 -12.36 -30.86
C ASP A 354 -20.74 -12.42 -29.39
N CYS A 355 -19.45 -12.59 -29.11
CA CYS A 355 -18.95 -12.61 -27.75
C CYS A 355 -17.58 -11.94 -27.64
N VAL A 356 -17.19 -11.63 -26.41
CA VAL A 356 -15.88 -11.06 -26.12
C VAL A 356 -14.86 -12.20 -26.04
N LEU A 357 -14.03 -12.27 -27.08
CA LEU A 357 -12.95 -13.25 -27.22
C LEU A 357 -11.80 -12.57 -27.98
N ASP A 358 -10.57 -12.68 -27.51
CA ASP A 358 -9.39 -12.30 -28.32
C ASP A 358 -8.96 -13.47 -29.22
N ARG A 359 -8.21 -13.20 -30.29
CA ARG A 359 -7.70 -14.20 -31.24
C ARG A 359 -6.85 -15.29 -30.57
N THR A 360 -6.25 -14.98 -29.41
CA THR A 360 -5.43 -15.93 -28.64
C THR A 360 -6.26 -16.82 -27.70
N GLU A 361 -7.52 -16.47 -27.48
CA GLU A 361 -8.42 -17.17 -26.55
C GLU A 361 -9.27 -18.22 -27.29
N ARG A 362 -9.70 -19.25 -26.55
CA ARG A 362 -10.59 -20.31 -27.07
C ARG A 362 -11.92 -20.41 -26.31
N VAL A 363 -12.01 -19.73 -25.17
CA VAL A 363 -13.13 -19.81 -24.24
C VAL A 363 -13.70 -18.41 -24.05
N ALA A 364 -14.97 -18.25 -24.39
CA ALA A 364 -15.68 -17.00 -24.23
C ALA A 364 -16.24 -16.88 -22.81
N HIS A 365 -15.64 -16.01 -22.00
CA HIS A 365 -16.13 -15.76 -20.65
C HIS A 365 -17.37 -14.86 -20.67
N LEU A 366 -18.45 -15.33 -20.03
CA LEU A 366 -19.71 -14.58 -19.90
C LEU A 366 -19.52 -13.24 -19.20
N GLY A 367 -18.70 -13.19 -18.14
CA GLY A 367 -18.40 -11.95 -17.42
C GLY A 367 -17.76 -10.89 -18.32
N SER A 368 -16.84 -11.28 -19.20
CA SER A 368 -16.23 -10.37 -20.18
C SER A 368 -17.27 -9.81 -21.15
N THR A 369 -18.17 -10.66 -21.64
CA THR A 369 -19.24 -10.24 -22.56
C THR A 369 -20.24 -9.31 -21.88
N ALA A 370 -20.67 -9.64 -20.65
CA ALA A 370 -21.58 -8.81 -19.88
C ALA A 370 -20.97 -7.44 -19.55
N LEU A 371 -19.70 -7.40 -19.13
CA LEU A 371 -19.02 -6.15 -18.84
C LEU A 371 -18.89 -5.26 -20.09
N THR A 372 -18.60 -5.84 -21.26
CA THR A 372 -18.57 -5.08 -22.52
C THR A 372 -19.93 -4.53 -22.92
N VAL A 373 -21.02 -5.27 -22.69
CA VAL A 373 -22.38 -4.75 -22.91
C VAL A 373 -22.63 -3.51 -22.05
N VAL A 374 -22.28 -3.58 -20.76
CA VAL A 374 -22.40 -2.43 -19.84
C VAL A 374 -21.53 -1.26 -20.29
N ALA A 375 -20.29 -1.53 -20.71
CA ALA A 375 -19.37 -0.50 -21.20
C ALA A 375 -19.90 0.22 -22.45
N LEU A 376 -20.38 -0.52 -23.46
CA LEU A 376 -20.93 0.05 -24.69
C LEU A 376 -22.25 0.80 -24.45
N ALA A 377 -23.07 0.31 -23.51
CA ALA A 377 -24.27 1.03 -23.10
C ALA A 377 -23.92 2.36 -22.40
N GLU A 378 -22.90 2.36 -21.54
CA GLU A 378 -22.43 3.58 -20.88
C GLU A 378 -21.79 4.56 -21.87
N TYR A 379 -21.02 4.08 -22.85
CA TYR A 379 -20.54 4.90 -23.96
C TYR A 379 -21.69 5.62 -24.65
N GLN A 380 -22.71 4.87 -25.07
CA GLN A 380 -23.89 5.43 -25.73
C GLN A 380 -24.59 6.48 -24.84
N ARG A 381 -24.77 6.21 -23.55
CA ARG A 381 -25.36 7.15 -22.59
C ARG A 381 -24.52 8.41 -22.38
N ALA A 382 -23.20 8.25 -22.33
CA ALA A 382 -22.27 9.35 -22.07
C ALA A 382 -22.13 10.28 -23.28
N THR A 383 -22.20 9.69 -24.49
CA THR A 383 -21.82 10.34 -25.75
C THR A 383 -22.95 10.66 -26.71
N GLY A 384 -24.08 9.94 -26.61
CA GLY A 384 -25.15 9.93 -27.60
C GLY A 384 -24.84 9.13 -28.88
N ASP A 385 -23.64 8.55 -28.98
CA ASP A 385 -23.19 7.85 -30.18
C ASP A 385 -23.67 6.39 -30.20
N MET A 386 -24.38 6.04 -31.28
CA MET A 386 -25.06 4.76 -31.45
C MET A 386 -24.26 3.74 -32.28
N ARG A 387 -23.03 4.05 -32.71
CA ARG A 387 -22.28 3.22 -33.67
C ARG A 387 -22.07 1.77 -33.21
N TYR A 388 -22.00 1.54 -31.90
CA TYR A 388 -21.80 0.22 -31.32
C TYR A 388 -23.09 -0.51 -30.95
N LEU A 389 -24.26 0.12 -31.08
CA LEU A 389 -25.55 -0.51 -30.74
C LEU A 389 -25.75 -1.87 -31.47
N PRO A 390 -25.43 -2.03 -32.77
CA PRO A 390 -25.53 -3.33 -33.43
C PRO A 390 -24.68 -4.40 -32.75
N THR A 391 -23.44 -4.07 -32.38
CA THR A 391 -22.55 -4.98 -31.64
C THR A 391 -23.10 -5.32 -30.27
N THR A 392 -23.56 -4.32 -29.51
CA THR A 392 -24.15 -4.51 -28.17
C THR A 392 -25.35 -5.46 -28.21
N LYS A 393 -26.20 -5.39 -29.24
CA LYS A 393 -27.33 -6.30 -29.43
C LYS A 393 -26.88 -7.75 -29.65
N LYS A 394 -25.83 -7.98 -30.45
CA LYS A 394 -25.26 -9.33 -30.68
C LYS A 394 -24.67 -9.91 -29.40
N LEU A 395 -23.97 -9.10 -28.60
CA LEU A 395 -23.43 -9.50 -27.31
C LEU A 395 -24.54 -9.84 -26.30
N ALA A 396 -25.60 -9.02 -26.24
CA ALA A 396 -26.75 -9.28 -25.39
C ALA A 396 -27.48 -10.57 -25.80
N ALA A 397 -27.63 -10.82 -27.11
CA ALA A 397 -28.19 -12.05 -27.63
C ALA A 397 -27.35 -13.29 -27.26
N PHE A 398 -26.02 -13.18 -27.24
CA PHE A 398 -25.14 -14.23 -26.74
C PHE A 398 -25.39 -14.53 -25.25
N LEU A 399 -25.55 -13.51 -24.40
CA LEU A 399 -25.84 -13.72 -22.98
C LEU A 399 -27.18 -14.47 -22.78
N LEU A 400 -28.22 -14.09 -23.54
CA LEU A 400 -29.51 -14.76 -23.52
C LEU A 400 -29.42 -16.20 -24.04
N TYR A 401 -28.66 -16.44 -25.11
CA TYR A 401 -28.40 -17.78 -25.63
C TYR A 401 -27.71 -18.69 -24.61
N MET A 402 -26.86 -18.12 -23.78
CA MET A 402 -26.13 -18.84 -22.74
C MET A 402 -26.95 -19.08 -21.48
N GLN A 403 -28.07 -18.38 -21.30
CA GLN A 403 -28.98 -18.59 -20.18
C GLN A 403 -29.85 -19.83 -20.40
N ARG A 404 -29.97 -20.67 -19.37
CA ARG A 404 -30.86 -21.83 -19.33
C ARG A 404 -32.26 -21.39 -18.87
N GLY A 405 -33.25 -22.26 -19.07
CA GLY A 405 -34.63 -22.00 -18.66
C GLY A 405 -34.83 -21.81 -17.14
N ASP A 406 -33.91 -22.30 -16.32
CA ASP A 406 -33.89 -22.10 -14.86
C ASP A 406 -33.17 -20.81 -14.43
N GLY A 407 -32.69 -20.00 -15.38
CA GLY A 407 -31.95 -18.77 -15.13
C GLY A 407 -30.44 -18.96 -14.91
N SER A 408 -29.94 -20.19 -14.81
CA SER A 408 -28.50 -20.47 -14.71
C SER A 408 -27.81 -20.27 -16.06
N PHE A 409 -26.48 -20.10 -16.06
CA PHE A 409 -25.71 -19.89 -17.29
C PHE A 409 -24.90 -21.12 -17.69
N ARG A 410 -24.79 -21.36 -19.01
CA ARG A 410 -23.88 -22.35 -19.60
C ARG A 410 -22.44 -21.83 -19.50
N HIS A 411 -21.49 -22.74 -19.29
CA HIS A 411 -20.07 -22.48 -19.49
C HIS A 411 -19.65 -23.21 -20.76
N LEU A 412 -18.96 -22.51 -21.67
CA LEU A 412 -18.42 -23.07 -22.93
C LEU A 412 -16.91 -23.24 -22.81
#